data_AF-A0A099EW44-F1
#
_entry.id   AF-A0A099EW44-F1
#
_cell.length_a   1.000
_cell.length_b   1.000
_cell.length_c   1.000
_cell.angle_alpha   90.00
_cell.angle_beta   90.00
_cell.angle_gamma   90.00
#
_symmetry.space_group_name_H-M   'P 1'
#
loop_
_entity.id
_entity.type
_entity.pdbx_description
1 polymer ?
#
loop_
_entity_poly.entity_id
_entity_poly.type
_entity_poly.pdbx_seq_one_letter_code
_entity_poly.pdbx_strand_id
1 'polypeptide(L)'
;MAKDDPIAPEALRIMRAYPAVYGPGPWTGTLLGDGFLCGPGWYPLIEGLSADLSEIIRQDGLRCFRVVQVKEKLGSLRFYIRGGNEPALDRIGKAAQEAENTCEGCGAVSHVRTVDGWLTTLCDKCRSQAL
;
A
#
# COMPACT_ATOMS: atom_id res chain seq x y z
N MET A 1 0.92 -25.36 -16.04
CA MET A 1 1.80 -24.60 -15.12
C MET A 1 0.90 -23.66 -14.36
N ALA A 2 0.71 -23.86 -13.05
CA ALA A 2 -0.04 -22.91 -12.25
C ALA A 2 0.72 -21.58 -12.33
N LYS A 3 0.11 -20.55 -12.93
CA LYS A 3 0.62 -19.20 -12.79
C LYS A 3 0.57 -18.91 -11.30
N ASP A 4 1.71 -18.57 -10.70
CA ASP A 4 1.75 -18.08 -9.32
C ASP A 4 0.62 -17.08 -9.12
N ASP A 5 -0.09 -17.19 -7.99
CA ASP A 5 -1.16 -16.27 -7.65
C ASP A 5 -0.59 -14.85 -7.76
N PRO A 6 -1.14 -13.95 -8.61
CA PRO A 6 -0.53 -12.65 -8.88
C PRO A 6 -0.43 -11.76 -7.62
N ILE A 7 -1.15 -12.11 -6.57
CA ILE A 7 -1.19 -11.40 -5.30
C ILE A 7 -0.31 -12.13 -4.28
N ALA A 8 0.69 -11.43 -3.73
CA ALA A 8 1.48 -11.94 -2.62
C ALA A 8 0.59 -12.39 -1.44
N PRO A 9 0.87 -13.53 -0.77
CA PRO A 9 0.00 -14.06 0.29
C PRO A 9 -0.33 -13.07 1.40
N GLU A 10 0.63 -12.23 1.79
CA GLU A 10 0.44 -11.23 2.84
C GLU A 10 -0.41 -10.04 2.39
N ALA A 11 -0.26 -9.61 1.13
CA ALA A 11 -1.16 -8.61 0.54
C ALA A 11 -2.59 -9.17 0.46
N LEU A 12 -2.74 -10.43 0.04
CA LEU A 12 -4.03 -11.11 0.02
C LEU A 12 -4.66 -11.20 1.41
N ARG A 13 -3.86 -11.51 2.45
CA ARG A 13 -4.30 -11.53 3.85
C ARG A 13 -4.86 -10.17 4.27
N ILE A 14 -4.10 -9.10 4.06
CA ILE A 14 -4.52 -7.73 4.40
C ILE A 14 -5.81 -7.36 3.66
N MET A 15 -5.86 -7.59 2.35
CA MET A 15 -7.02 -7.21 1.54
C MET A 15 -8.31 -7.94 1.99
N ARG A 16 -8.19 -9.21 2.40
CA ARG A 16 -9.32 -9.99 2.96
C ARG A 16 -9.73 -9.52 4.36
N ALA A 17 -8.78 -9.03 5.16
CA ALA A 17 -9.06 -8.55 6.52
C ALA A 17 -9.85 -7.23 6.52
N TYR A 18 -9.72 -6.41 5.47
CA TYR A 18 -10.37 -5.09 5.38
C TYR A 18 -11.32 -4.96 4.17
N PRO A 19 -12.41 -5.74 4.10
CA PRO A 19 -13.32 -5.73 2.96
C PRO A 19 -14.05 -4.40 2.76
N ALA A 20 -14.16 -3.54 3.79
CA ALA A 20 -14.70 -2.18 3.64
C ALA A 20 -13.79 -1.29 2.79
N VAL A 21 -12.48 -1.53 2.81
CA VAL A 21 -11.46 -0.74 2.11
C VAL A 21 -11.25 -1.27 0.69
N TYR A 22 -11.09 -2.59 0.55
CA TYR A 22 -10.74 -3.23 -0.72
C TYR A 22 -11.94 -3.80 -1.48
N GLY A 23 -13.11 -3.87 -0.85
CA GLY A 23 -14.26 -4.61 -1.37
C GLY A 23 -14.09 -6.13 -1.25
N PRO A 24 -15.16 -6.90 -1.45
CA PRO A 24 -15.06 -8.35 -1.54
C PRO A 24 -14.27 -8.74 -2.79
N GLY A 25 -13.40 -9.74 -2.65
CA GLY A 25 -12.77 -10.38 -3.81
C GLY A 25 -13.79 -11.20 -4.64
N PRO A 26 -13.39 -11.69 -5.82
CA PRO A 26 -12.06 -11.50 -6.43
C PRO A 26 -11.89 -10.09 -7.01
N TRP A 27 -10.70 -9.49 -6.88
CA TRP A 27 -10.41 -8.12 -7.33
C TRP A 27 -10.09 -8.01 -8.84
N THR A 28 -10.58 -8.98 -9.62
CA THR A 28 -10.44 -9.04 -11.07
C THR A 28 -11.03 -7.79 -11.73
N GLY A 29 -10.28 -7.17 -12.64
CA GLY A 29 -10.71 -5.95 -13.33
C GLY A 29 -10.39 -4.63 -12.59
N THR A 30 -9.67 -4.71 -11.47
CA THR A 30 -9.01 -3.56 -10.82
C THR A 30 -7.50 -3.81 -10.74
N LEU A 31 -6.72 -2.76 -10.49
CA LEU A 31 -5.26 -2.90 -10.30
C LEU A 31 -4.91 -3.53 -8.94
N LEU A 32 -5.90 -3.87 -8.11
CA LEU A 32 -5.73 -4.73 -6.93
C LEU A 32 -5.62 -6.21 -7.30
N GLY A 33 -5.95 -6.60 -8.54
CA GLY A 33 -5.73 -7.96 -9.03
C GLY A 33 -4.25 -8.36 -9.08
N ASP A 34 -3.35 -7.37 -9.09
CA ASP A 34 -1.90 -7.53 -9.00
C ASP A 34 -1.38 -7.36 -7.56
N GLY A 35 -2.29 -7.24 -6.58
CA GLY A 35 -1.96 -7.01 -5.18
C GLY A 35 -1.44 -5.61 -4.90
N PHE A 36 -0.45 -5.53 -4.00
CA PHE A 36 0.24 -4.30 -3.69
C PHE A 36 1.54 -4.23 -4.49
N LEU A 37 1.63 -3.27 -5.42
CA LEU A 37 2.80 -3.06 -6.27
C LEU A 37 3.87 -2.25 -5.54
N CYS A 38 4.31 -2.79 -4.40
CA CYS A 38 5.36 -2.25 -3.53
C CYS A 38 5.97 -3.40 -2.72
N GLY A 39 7.14 -3.17 -2.15
CA GLY A 39 7.84 -4.15 -1.32
C GLY A 39 7.16 -4.46 0.03
N PRO A 40 7.49 -5.63 0.62
CA PRO A 40 6.84 -6.12 1.83
C PRO A 40 7.15 -5.29 3.09
N GLY A 41 8.20 -4.47 3.06
CA GLY A 41 8.57 -3.58 4.15
C GLY A 41 7.50 -2.52 4.46
N TRP A 42 6.61 -2.22 3.52
CA TRP A 42 5.49 -1.30 3.72
C TRP A 42 4.17 -1.98 4.12
N TYR A 43 4.11 -3.32 4.18
CA TYR A 43 2.87 -4.02 4.49
C TYR A 43 2.30 -3.71 5.88
N PRO A 44 3.12 -3.58 6.96
CA PRO A 44 2.61 -3.13 8.26
C PRO A 44 1.97 -1.73 8.21
N LEU A 45 2.56 -0.82 7.43
CA LEU A 45 2.04 0.53 7.25
C LEU A 45 0.73 0.51 6.45
N ILE A 46 0.65 -0.32 5.40
CA ILE A 46 -0.57 -0.52 4.61
C ILE A 46 -1.67 -1.15 5.47
N GLU A 47 -1.35 -2.11 6.32
CA GLU A 47 -2.31 -2.74 7.24
C GLU A 47 -2.85 -1.73 8.26
N GLY A 48 -1.98 -0.93 8.89
CA GLY A 48 -2.40 0.15 9.79
C GLY A 48 -3.28 1.18 9.09
N LEU A 49 -2.89 1.64 7.90
CA LEU A 49 -3.70 2.52 7.07
C LEU A 49 -5.08 1.89 6.74
N SER A 50 -5.13 0.58 6.46
CA SER A 50 -6.37 -0.13 6.15
C SER A 50 -7.32 -0.20 7.35
N ALA A 51 -6.78 -0.37 8.56
CA ALA A 51 -7.57 -0.34 9.79
C ALA A 51 -8.17 1.07 10.02
N ASP A 52 -7.35 2.10 9.89
CA ASP A 52 -7.79 3.49 10.09
C ASP A 52 -8.84 3.91 9.05
N LEU A 53 -8.64 3.55 7.78
CA LEU A 53 -9.62 3.81 6.72
C LEU A 53 -10.92 3.03 6.95
N SER A 54 -10.85 1.79 7.43
CA SER A 54 -12.06 1.02 7.76
C SER A 54 -12.90 1.73 8.81
N GLU A 55 -12.26 2.32 9.81
CA GLU A 55 -12.94 3.08 10.86
C GLU A 55 -13.53 4.39 10.32
N ILE A 56 -12.78 5.16 9.51
CA ILE A 56 -13.29 6.37 8.87
C ILE A 56 -14.50 6.08 7.98
N ILE A 57 -14.45 5.01 7.17
CA ILE A 57 -15.56 4.58 6.31
C ILE A 57 -16.80 4.29 7.14
N ARG A 58 -16.63 3.62 8.27
CA ARG A 58 -17.71 3.25 9.18
C ARG A 58 -18.31 4.47 9.87
N GLN A 59 -17.48 5.35 10.41
CA GLN A 59 -17.91 6.55 11.14
C GLN A 59 -18.63 7.55 10.24
N ASP A 60 -18.08 7.79 9.04
CA ASP A 60 -18.57 8.83 8.13
C ASP A 60 -19.57 8.30 7.09
N GLY A 61 -19.84 6.99 7.11
CA GLY A 61 -20.82 6.34 6.23
C GLY A 61 -20.42 6.39 4.75
N LEU A 62 -19.13 6.22 4.43
CA LEU A 62 -18.57 6.35 3.08
C LEU A 62 -18.92 5.16 2.17
N ARG A 63 -20.17 5.05 1.75
CA ARG A 63 -20.70 3.90 0.97
C ARG A 63 -20.03 3.69 -0.39
N CYS A 64 -19.45 4.74 -0.96
CA CYS A 64 -18.77 4.70 -2.25
C CYS A 64 -17.25 4.54 -2.12
N PHE A 65 -16.72 4.41 -0.90
CA PHE A 65 -15.30 4.26 -0.68
C PHE A 65 -14.78 2.97 -1.32
N ARG A 66 -13.68 3.07 -2.08
CA ARG A 66 -12.97 1.90 -2.60
C ARG A 66 -11.52 2.25 -2.94
N VAL A 67 -10.58 1.38 -2.55
CA VAL A 67 -9.22 1.41 -3.09
C VAL A 67 -9.19 0.83 -4.49
N VAL A 68 -8.52 1.50 -5.43
CA VAL A 68 -8.39 1.03 -6.82
C VAL A 68 -6.99 0.50 -7.14
N GLN A 69 -5.97 0.95 -6.40
CA GLN A 69 -4.58 0.53 -6.57
C GLN A 69 -3.75 0.93 -5.36
N VAL A 70 -2.78 0.08 -5.00
CA VAL A 70 -1.71 0.37 -4.04
C VAL A 70 -0.37 0.14 -4.73
N LYS A 71 0.51 1.14 -4.72
CA LYS A 71 1.82 1.04 -5.37
C LYS A 71 2.88 1.95 -4.77
N GLU A 72 4.14 1.62 -5.02
CA GLU A 72 5.23 2.57 -4.93
C GLU A 72 5.21 3.53 -6.12
N LYS A 73 5.52 4.81 -5.86
CA LYS A 73 5.85 5.79 -6.89
C LYS A 73 6.76 6.89 -6.34
N LEU A 74 7.98 6.97 -6.89
CA LEU A 74 8.99 7.98 -6.56
C LEU A 74 9.42 7.96 -5.08
N GLY A 75 9.63 6.76 -4.52
CA GLY A 75 10.02 6.54 -3.13
C GLY A 75 8.89 6.74 -2.12
N SER A 76 7.63 6.70 -2.54
CA SER A 76 6.50 7.00 -1.65
C SER A 76 5.31 6.10 -1.96
N LEU A 77 4.49 5.83 -0.95
CA LEU A 77 3.29 5.02 -1.09
C LEU A 77 2.21 5.81 -1.84
N ARG A 78 1.51 5.15 -2.77
CA ARG A 78 0.30 5.65 -3.42
C ARG A 78 -0.86 4.74 -3.11
N PHE A 79 -1.90 5.34 -2.54
CA PHE A 79 -3.16 4.70 -2.19
C PHE A 79 -4.28 5.36 -2.98
N TYR A 80 -4.56 4.85 -4.17
CA TYR A 80 -5.57 5.46 -5.04
C TYR A 80 -6.97 5.01 -4.61
N ILE A 81 -7.86 5.97 -4.39
CA ILE A 81 -9.21 5.73 -3.89
C ILE A 81 -10.30 6.36 -4.77
N ARG A 82 -11.53 5.87 -4.62
CA ARG A 82 -12.77 6.53 -5.05
C ARG A 82 -13.66 6.75 -3.82
N GLY A 83 -14.47 7.81 -3.83
CA GLY A 83 -15.52 8.04 -2.82
C GLY A 83 -15.05 8.36 -1.40
N GLY A 84 -13.78 8.74 -1.20
CA GLY A 84 -13.25 9.17 0.10
C GLY A 84 -13.57 10.63 0.45
N ASN A 85 -13.23 11.00 1.68
CA ASN A 85 -13.37 12.34 2.24
C ASN A 85 -12.03 12.87 2.76
N GLU A 86 -12.03 14.08 3.33
CA GLU A 86 -10.83 14.74 3.85
C GLU A 86 -10.10 13.91 4.93
N PRO A 87 -10.75 13.38 5.98
CA PRO A 87 -10.10 12.47 6.93
C PRO A 87 -9.37 11.28 6.30
N ALA A 88 -10.00 10.64 5.30
CA ALA A 88 -9.39 9.53 4.59
C ALA A 88 -8.17 9.97 3.77
N LEU A 89 -8.27 11.10 3.07
CA LEU A 89 -7.17 11.66 2.27
C LEU A 89 -5.99 12.09 3.15
N ASP A 90 -6.27 12.73 4.29
CA ASP A 90 -5.25 13.12 5.27
C ASP A 90 -4.52 11.92 5.83
N ARG A 91 -5.25 10.85 6.17
CA ARG A 91 -4.64 9.63 6.70
C ARG A 91 -3.77 8.92 5.67
N ILE A 92 -4.21 8.89 4.41
CA ILE A 92 -3.41 8.41 3.27
C ILE A 92 -2.16 9.27 3.08
N GLY A 93 -2.27 10.60 3.19
CA GLY A 93 -1.15 11.52 3.09
C GLY A 93 -0.10 11.32 4.20
N LYS A 94 -0.54 11.03 5.42
CA LYS A 94 0.36 10.67 6.54
C LYS A 94 1.07 9.34 6.28
N ALA A 95 0.34 8.33 5.83
CA ALA A 95 0.94 7.04 5.45
C ALA A 95 1.98 7.18 4.34
N ALA A 96 1.76 8.07 3.36
CA ALA A 96 2.75 8.37 2.32
C ALA A 96 4.04 8.96 2.91
N GLN A 97 3.92 9.93 3.84
CA GLN A 97 5.08 10.52 4.53
C GLN A 97 5.82 9.51 5.43
N GLU A 98 5.09 8.61 6.09
CA GLU A 98 5.69 7.51 6.86
C GLU A 98 6.47 6.56 5.93
N ALA A 99 5.91 6.22 4.76
CA ALA A 99 6.53 5.36 3.77
C ALA A 99 7.82 5.98 3.20
N GLU A 100 7.85 7.29 3.01
CA GLU A 100 9.04 8.06 2.60
C GLU A 100 10.21 7.92 3.58
N ASN A 101 9.95 7.53 4.83
CA ASN A 101 10.96 7.32 5.87
C ASN A 101 11.12 5.84 6.27
N THR A 102 10.56 4.93 5.47
CA THR A 102 10.52 3.49 5.75
C THR A 102 11.06 2.71 4.57
N CYS A 103 11.96 1.77 4.81
CA CYS A 103 12.49 0.90 3.78
C CYS A 103 11.38 0.05 3.16
N GLU A 104 11.13 0.24 1.87
CA GLU A 104 10.15 -0.54 1.12
C GLU A 104 10.45 -2.06 1.15
N GLY A 105 11.72 -2.44 1.24
CA GLY A 105 12.14 -3.85 1.22
C GLY A 105 11.96 -4.58 2.56
N CYS A 106 12.22 -3.92 3.69
CA CYS A 106 12.26 -4.59 5.00
C CYS A 106 11.58 -3.85 6.16
N GLY A 107 11.08 -2.63 5.95
CA GLY A 107 10.39 -1.86 6.98
C GLY A 107 11.30 -1.15 8.00
N ALA A 108 12.62 -1.29 7.90
CA ALA A 108 13.56 -0.54 8.73
C ALA A 108 13.51 0.96 8.40
N VAL A 109 13.98 1.81 9.32
CA VAL A 109 14.09 3.26 9.09
C VAL A 109 14.95 3.52 7.84
N SER A 110 14.45 4.41 6.98
CA SER A 110 15.12 4.85 5.76
C SER A 110 14.67 6.27 5.42
N HIS A 111 15.01 6.77 4.23
CA HIS A 111 14.48 8.02 3.69
C HIS A 111 14.48 7.94 2.16
N VAL A 112 13.61 8.72 1.51
CA VAL A 112 13.64 8.92 0.06
C VAL A 112 15.01 9.42 -0.36
N ARG A 113 15.61 8.74 -1.32
CA ARG A 113 16.92 9.09 -1.88
C ARG A 113 17.01 8.71 -3.34
N THR A 114 17.87 9.42 -4.05
CA THR A 114 18.20 9.11 -5.44
C THR A 114 19.37 8.14 -5.48
N VAL A 115 19.19 7.01 -6.15
CA VAL A 115 20.20 5.99 -6.42
C VAL A 115 20.18 5.70 -7.91
N ASP A 116 21.31 5.88 -8.59
CA ASP A 116 21.45 5.61 -10.04
C ASP A 116 20.36 6.29 -10.90
N GLY A 117 19.93 7.48 -10.49
CA GLY A 117 18.89 8.26 -11.17
C GLY A 117 17.45 7.91 -10.80
N TRP A 118 17.23 6.93 -9.90
CA TRP A 118 15.90 6.50 -9.44
C TRP A 118 15.66 6.89 -7.99
N LEU A 119 14.45 7.35 -7.68
CA LEU A 119 14.02 7.59 -6.30
C LEU A 119 13.59 6.28 -5.65
N THR A 120 14.09 6.01 -4.45
CA THR A 120 13.78 4.81 -3.67
C THR A 120 13.83 5.11 -2.17
N THR A 121 13.21 4.26 -1.36
CA THR A 121 13.41 4.23 0.10
C THR A 121 14.13 2.98 0.57
N LEU A 122 14.62 2.10 -0.31
CA LEU A 122 15.37 0.91 0.11
C LEU A 122 16.57 1.30 0.98
N CYS A 123 16.75 0.67 2.13
CA CYS A 123 17.94 0.81 2.96
C CYS A 123 19.16 0.15 2.28
N ASP A 124 20.38 0.42 2.77
CA ASP A 124 21.60 -0.07 2.11
C ASP A 124 21.65 -1.59 1.99
N LYS A 125 21.13 -2.29 3.02
CA LYS A 125 21.04 -3.76 3.04
C LYS A 125 20.10 -4.28 1.96
N CYS A 126 18.90 -3.71 1.82
CA CYS A 126 17.96 -4.18 0.80
C CYS A 126 18.43 -3.79 -0.61
N ARG A 127 19.09 -2.63 -0.74
CA ARG A 127 19.67 -2.18 -2.00
C ARG A 127 20.77 -3.12 -2.49
N SER A 128 21.68 -3.55 -1.61
CA SER A 128 22.76 -4.48 -1.99
C SER A 128 22.26 -5.88 -2.37
N GLN A 129 21.01 -6.20 -2.03
CA GLN A 129 20.35 -7.47 -2.36
C GLN A 129 19.47 -7.37 -3.61
N ALA A 130 19.22 -6.15 -4.10
CA ALA A 130 18.42 -5.88 -5.31
C ALA A 130 19.27 -5.83 -6.59
N LEU A 131 20.59 -6.01 -6.46
CA LEU A 131 21.57 -6.13 -7.55
C LEU A 131 21.89 -7.60 -7.84
#